data_AF-A0A399YUL8-F1
#
_entry.id   AF-A0A399YUL8-F1
#
_cell.length_a   1.000
_cell.length_b   1.000
_cell.length_c   1.000
_cell.angle_alpha   90.00
_cell.angle_beta   90.00
_cell.angle_gamma   90.00
#
_symmetry.space_group_name_H-M   'P 1'
#
loop_
_entity.id
_entity.type
_entity.pdbx_description
1 polymer ?
#
loop_
_entity_poly.entity_id
_entity_poly.type
_entity_poly.pdbx_seq_one_letter_code
_entity_poly.pdbx_strand_id
1 'polypeptide(L)'
;MSDTKAQRLQQVQEALDTLSNSEARAALRAQLAGEPETLAEADRIERVHRMLSSAPRERAPERLASRIMARISAIMQQQKAADWPVPDEAVAAAMALANAATLPLMTGAAWLLIHAATDPRLFREVLPRIVAVHLLLIEVMVEILREAESFATDDPQAAAAVLALLPDALRAIAAGLNVPPAD
;
A
#
# COMPACT_ATOMS: atom_id res chain seq x y z
N MET A 1 -22.03 -6.57 22.71
CA MET A 1 -21.49 -5.36 23.41
C MET A 1 -20.08 -4.99 22.95
N SER A 2 -19.26 -5.93 22.43
CA SER A 2 -17.93 -5.65 21.85
C SER A 2 -17.96 -4.69 20.65
N ASP A 3 -18.95 -4.84 19.77
CA ASP A 3 -18.97 -4.13 18.48
C ASP A 3 -19.22 -2.63 18.67
N THR A 4 -20.02 -2.24 19.66
CA THR A 4 -20.30 -0.84 19.99
C THR A 4 -19.06 -0.13 20.55
N LYS A 5 -18.22 -0.83 21.31
CA LYS A 5 -16.95 -0.29 21.83
C LYS A 5 -15.96 -0.03 20.68
N ALA A 6 -15.79 -1.00 19.78
CA ALA A 6 -14.90 -0.87 18.63
C ALA A 6 -15.31 0.28 17.71
N GLN A 7 -16.62 0.40 17.41
CA GLN A 7 -17.15 1.48 16.58
C GLN A 7 -16.89 2.87 17.19
N ARG A 8 -17.00 3.02 18.52
CA ARG A 8 -16.73 4.30 19.20
C ARG A 8 -15.25 4.66 19.21
N LEU A 9 -14.35 3.68 19.37
CA LEU A 9 -12.91 3.91 19.26
C LEU A 9 -12.52 4.31 17.83
N GLN A 10 -13.15 3.71 16.83
CA GLN A 10 -12.96 4.10 15.44
C GLN A 10 -13.41 5.55 15.18
N GLN A 11 -14.54 5.99 15.76
CA GLN A 11 -14.99 7.37 15.68
C GLN A 11 -14.02 8.36 16.35
N VAL A 12 -13.40 7.97 17.47
CA VAL A 12 -12.34 8.78 18.11
C VAL A 12 -11.14 8.94 17.18
N GLN A 13 -10.73 7.86 16.50
CA GLN A 13 -9.61 7.88 15.58
C GLN A 13 -9.90 8.73 14.34
N GLU A 14 -11.08 8.60 13.75
CA GLU A 14 -11.53 9.42 12.62
C GLU A 14 -11.61 10.92 12.98
N ALA A 15 -12.07 11.25 14.19
CA ALA A 15 -12.11 12.62 14.70
C ALA A 15 -10.70 13.21 14.94
N LEU A 16 -9.69 12.38 15.20
CA LEU A 16 -8.29 12.79 15.32
C LEU A 16 -7.62 12.99 13.96
N ASP A 17 -7.94 12.14 12.99
CA ASP A 17 -7.35 12.17 11.64
C ASP A 17 -7.92 13.32 10.78
N THR A 18 -9.18 13.68 10.96
CA THR A 18 -9.86 14.74 10.19
C THR A 18 -9.54 16.18 10.63
N LEU A 19 -8.58 16.37 11.55
CA LEU A 19 -7.90 17.64 11.89
C LEU A 19 -8.76 18.92 11.74
N SER A 20 -9.57 19.26 12.74
CA SER A 20 -9.81 20.67 13.16
C SER A 20 -10.89 20.86 14.21
N ASN A 21 -11.87 19.96 14.31
CA ASN A 21 -13.05 20.27 15.13
C ASN A 21 -12.86 19.90 16.62
N SER A 22 -12.34 20.84 17.41
CA SER A 22 -12.22 20.69 18.87
C SER A 22 -13.57 20.48 19.56
N GLU A 23 -14.64 21.02 19.00
CA GLU A 23 -16.01 20.89 19.52
C GLU A 23 -16.53 19.46 19.34
N ALA A 24 -16.31 18.86 18.16
CA ALA A 24 -16.65 17.46 17.90
C ALA A 24 -15.94 16.49 18.87
N ARG A 25 -14.67 16.77 19.20
CA ARG A 25 -13.91 15.99 20.18
C ARG A 25 -14.46 16.13 21.60
N ALA A 26 -14.84 17.34 22.00
CA ALA A 26 -15.47 17.57 23.30
C ALA A 26 -16.83 16.87 23.40
N ALA A 27 -17.66 16.93 22.35
CA ALA A 27 -18.94 16.24 22.29
C ALA A 27 -18.79 14.72 22.36
N LEU A 28 -17.82 14.14 21.63
CA LEU A 28 -17.53 12.71 21.68
C LEU A 28 -17.03 12.27 23.07
N ARG A 29 -16.16 13.07 23.71
CA ARG A 29 -15.75 12.81 25.11
C ARG A 29 -16.92 12.84 26.08
N ALA A 30 -17.84 13.79 25.93
CA ALA A 30 -19.02 13.87 26.78
C ALA A 30 -19.90 12.61 26.65
N GLN A 31 -20.00 12.04 25.44
CA GLN A 31 -20.72 10.78 25.21
C GLN A 31 -19.99 9.57 25.83
N LEU A 32 -18.66 9.58 25.84
CA LEU A 32 -17.84 8.50 26.42
C LEU A 32 -17.72 8.56 27.95
N ALA A 33 -18.14 9.66 28.59
CA ALA A 33 -18.03 9.84 30.03
C ALA A 33 -18.79 8.78 30.85
N GLY A 34 -19.81 8.14 30.27
CA GLY A 34 -20.55 7.04 30.90
C GLY A 34 -19.82 5.69 30.90
N GLU A 35 -18.69 5.56 30.20
CA GLU A 35 -17.96 4.30 30.00
C GLU A 35 -16.47 4.48 30.34
N PRO A 36 -16.07 4.28 31.61
CA PRO A 36 -14.71 4.62 32.06
C PRO A 36 -13.60 3.83 31.35
N GLU A 37 -13.89 2.59 30.94
CA GLU A 37 -12.92 1.76 30.21
C GLU A 37 -12.70 2.27 28.77
N THR A 38 -13.77 2.67 28.08
CA THR A 38 -13.70 3.23 26.72
C THR A 38 -13.03 4.60 26.73
N LEU A 39 -13.30 5.42 27.75
CA LEU A 39 -12.67 6.73 27.93
C LEU A 39 -11.16 6.61 28.15
N ALA A 40 -10.71 5.66 28.97
CA ALA A 40 -9.29 5.40 29.20
C ALA A 40 -8.55 4.98 27.92
N GLU A 41 -9.21 4.22 27.04
CA GLU A 41 -8.65 3.84 25.74
C GLU A 41 -8.58 5.03 24.78
N ALA A 42 -9.63 5.86 24.72
CA ALA A 42 -9.62 7.09 23.94
C ALA A 42 -8.47 8.04 24.37
N ASP A 43 -8.23 8.16 25.68
CA ASP A 43 -7.11 8.94 26.22
C ASP A 43 -5.74 8.37 25.81
N ARG A 44 -5.60 7.04 25.70
CA ARG A 44 -4.39 6.40 25.17
C ARG A 44 -4.18 6.77 23.70
N ILE A 45 -5.22 6.66 22.87
CA ILE A 45 -5.17 7.00 21.44
C ILE A 45 -4.78 8.48 21.25
N GLU A 46 -5.40 9.40 21.99
CA GLU A 46 -5.07 10.82 21.92
C GLU A 46 -3.62 11.11 22.32
N ARG A 47 -3.10 10.42 23.33
CA ARG A 47 -1.71 10.57 23.78
C ARG A 47 -0.73 10.16 22.69
N VAL A 48 -0.98 9.01 22.04
CA VAL A 48 -0.16 8.54 20.91
C VAL A 48 -0.23 9.52 19.74
N HIS A 49 -1.43 9.98 19.38
CA HIS A 49 -1.59 10.98 18.32
C HIS A 49 -0.82 12.27 18.63
N ARG A 50 -0.85 12.74 19.89
CA ARG A 50 -0.08 13.92 20.34
C ARG A 50 1.44 13.70 20.24
N MET A 51 1.92 12.50 20.55
CA MET A 51 3.33 12.13 20.38
C MET A 51 3.74 12.11 18.90
N LEU A 52 2.93 11.54 18.02
CA LEU A 52 3.20 11.47 16.58
C LEU A 52 3.12 12.84 15.89
N SER A 53 2.15 13.67 16.29
CA SER A 53 1.98 15.02 15.73
C SER A 53 3.08 16.00 16.15
N SER A 54 3.66 15.81 17.33
CA SER A 54 4.78 16.61 17.84
C SER A 54 6.16 16.01 17.56
N ALA A 55 6.22 14.81 16.97
CA ALA A 55 7.49 14.21 16.56
C ALA A 55 8.20 15.14 15.57
N PRO A 56 9.53 15.33 15.70
CA PRO A 56 10.30 16.15 14.77
C PRO A 56 10.16 15.55 13.38
N ARG A 57 9.41 16.25 12.52
CA ARG A 57 9.25 15.87 11.12
C ARG A 57 10.59 16.09 10.43
N GLU A 58 11.37 15.02 10.27
CA GLU A 58 12.43 15.03 9.28
C GLU A 58 11.78 15.41 7.95
N ARG A 59 12.18 16.56 7.41
CA ARG A 59 11.68 17.02 6.10
C ARG A 59 12.05 15.95 5.10
N ALA A 60 11.05 15.22 4.60
CA ALA A 60 11.22 14.44 3.40
C ALA A 60 11.86 15.37 2.34
N PRO A 61 12.93 14.95 1.66
CA PRO A 61 13.60 15.79 0.68
C PRO A 61 12.57 16.30 -0.32
N GLU A 62 12.48 17.62 -0.52
CA GLU A 62 11.52 18.25 -1.43
C GLU A 62 11.58 17.64 -2.85
N ARG A 63 12.79 17.17 -3.22
CA ARG A 63 13.08 16.41 -4.43
C ARG A 63 12.36 15.05 -4.52
N LEU A 64 12.09 14.38 -3.41
CA LEU A 64 11.38 13.10 -3.39
C LEU A 64 9.90 13.33 -3.69
N ALA A 65 9.28 14.29 -3.01
CA ALA A 65 7.88 14.64 -3.22
C ALA A 65 7.63 15.09 -4.67
N SER A 66 8.51 15.93 -5.23
CA SER A 66 8.39 16.38 -6.62
C SER A 66 8.57 15.24 -7.63
N ARG A 67 9.49 14.29 -7.39
CA ARG A 67 9.64 13.09 -8.23
C ARG A 67 8.42 12.18 -8.17
N ILE A 68 7.86 11.97 -6.97
CA ILE A 68 6.64 11.18 -6.79
C ILE A 68 5.48 11.84 -7.55
N MET A 69 5.26 13.14 -7.37
CA MET A 69 4.19 13.87 -8.05
C MET A 69 4.39 13.88 -9.57
N ALA A 70 5.60 14.09 -10.07
CA ALA A 70 5.89 14.02 -11.50
C ALA A 70 5.60 12.62 -12.07
N ARG A 71 5.92 11.56 -11.33
CA ARG A 71 5.61 10.18 -11.75
C ARG A 71 4.11 9.91 -11.73
N ILE A 72 3.39 10.37 -10.70
CA ILE A 72 1.92 10.26 -10.63
C ILE A 72 1.26 10.99 -11.80
N SER A 73 1.68 12.23 -12.09
CA SER A 73 1.14 13.01 -13.20
C SER A 73 1.41 12.37 -14.56
N ALA A 74 2.59 11.77 -14.76
CA ALA A 74 2.90 11.03 -15.99
C ALA A 74 1.99 9.80 -16.17
N ILE A 75 1.75 9.05 -15.09
CA ILE A 75 0.83 7.89 -15.10
C ILE A 75 -0.60 8.33 -15.41
N MET A 76 -1.08 9.43 -14.79
CA MET A 76 -2.42 9.96 -15.04
C MET A 76 -2.60 10.49 -16.47
N GLN A 77 -1.55 11.08 -17.05
CA GLN A 77 -1.59 11.53 -18.45
C GLN A 77 -1.62 10.34 -19.43
N GLN A 78 -0.87 9.27 -19.17
CA GLN A 78 -0.95 8.04 -19.96
C GLN A 78 -2.35 7.40 -19.88
N GLN A 79 -2.95 7.33 -18.69
CA GLN A 79 -4.31 6.80 -18.52
C GLN A 79 -5.39 7.63 -19.23
N LYS A 80 -5.19 8.95 -19.38
CA LYS A 80 -6.16 9.83 -20.08
C LYS A 80 -6.04 9.79 -21.60
N ALA A 81 -4.91 9.35 -22.14
CA ALA A 81 -4.65 9.34 -23.58
C ALA A 81 -5.08 8.04 -24.25
N ALA A 82 -5.26 6.96 -23.48
CA ALA A 82 -5.69 5.68 -24.02
C ALA A 82 -7.23 5.58 -24.00
N ASP A 83 -7.87 5.78 -25.15
CA ASP A 83 -9.14 5.14 -25.48
C ASP A 83 -8.85 3.63 -25.55
N TRP A 84 -8.73 3.00 -24.38
CA TRP A 84 -8.23 1.64 -24.23
C TRP A 84 -9.41 0.67 -24.45
N PRO A 85 -9.49 -0.06 -25.59
CA PRO A 85 -10.68 -0.84 -25.97
C PRO A 85 -10.72 -2.21 -25.27
N VAL A 86 -10.15 -2.34 -24.08
CA VAL A 86 -10.20 -3.59 -23.31
C VAL A 86 -11.40 -3.51 -22.35
N PRO A 87 -12.25 -4.55 -22.30
CA PRO A 87 -13.38 -4.58 -21.39
C PRO A 87 -12.95 -4.39 -19.93
N ASP A 88 -13.71 -3.58 -19.18
CA ASP A 88 -13.46 -3.26 -17.77
C ASP A 88 -13.28 -4.53 -16.91
N GLU A 89 -13.99 -5.62 -17.26
CA GLU A 89 -13.88 -6.90 -16.56
C GLU A 89 -12.49 -7.54 -16.71
N ALA A 90 -11.85 -7.41 -17.87
CA ALA A 90 -10.52 -7.96 -18.11
C ALA A 90 -9.46 -7.17 -17.34
N VAL A 91 -9.60 -5.85 -17.26
CA VAL A 91 -8.74 -5.00 -16.43
C VAL A 91 -8.92 -5.33 -14.95
N ALA A 92 -10.17 -5.45 -14.48
CA ALA A 92 -10.47 -5.82 -13.10
C ALA A 92 -9.91 -7.21 -12.73
N ALA A 93 -10.04 -8.19 -13.63
CA ALA A 93 -9.48 -9.53 -13.44
C ALA A 93 -7.94 -9.51 -13.39
N ALA A 94 -7.29 -8.77 -14.30
CA ALA A 94 -5.85 -8.60 -14.30
C ALA A 94 -5.36 -7.94 -13.00
N MET A 95 -6.05 -6.90 -12.52
CA MET A 95 -5.74 -6.27 -11.23
C MET A 95 -5.95 -7.21 -10.04
N ALA A 96 -7.04 -7.98 -10.02
CA ALA A 96 -7.31 -8.94 -8.95
C ALA A 96 -6.22 -10.03 -8.88
N LEU A 97 -5.80 -10.53 -10.04
CA LEU A 97 -4.73 -11.53 -10.12
C LEU A 97 -3.35 -10.92 -9.77
N ALA A 98 -3.06 -9.69 -10.20
CA ALA A 98 -1.85 -8.98 -9.81
C ALA A 98 -1.79 -8.79 -8.28
N ASN A 99 -2.90 -8.39 -7.66
CA ASN A 99 -3.01 -8.27 -6.20
C ASN A 99 -2.84 -9.63 -5.49
N ALA A 100 -3.47 -10.68 -6.01
CA ALA A 100 -3.33 -12.03 -5.46
C ALA A 100 -1.89 -12.55 -5.53
N ALA A 101 -1.17 -12.23 -6.61
CA ALA A 101 0.23 -12.62 -6.79
C ALA A 101 1.21 -11.77 -5.96
N THR A 102 0.91 -10.49 -5.72
CA THR A 102 1.78 -9.57 -4.95
C THR A 102 1.56 -9.65 -3.44
N LEU A 103 0.38 -10.07 -2.96
CA LEU A 103 0.08 -10.19 -1.53
C LEU A 103 1.11 -11.06 -0.76
N PRO A 104 1.44 -12.28 -1.20
CA PRO A 104 2.44 -13.11 -0.53
C PRO A 104 3.81 -12.44 -0.44
N LEU A 105 4.21 -11.71 -1.48
CA LEU A 105 5.48 -10.97 -1.51
C LEU A 105 5.49 -9.84 -0.48
N MET A 106 4.39 -9.09 -0.37
CA MET A 106 4.23 -8.03 0.63
C MET A 106 4.24 -8.63 2.05
N THR A 107 3.53 -9.72 2.27
CA THR A 107 3.52 -10.41 3.57
C THR A 107 4.90 -10.93 3.95
N GLY A 108 5.63 -11.55 3.01
CA GLY A 108 7.00 -12.01 3.22
C GLY A 108 7.97 -10.86 3.51
N ALA A 109 7.87 -9.76 2.76
CA ALA A 109 8.68 -8.57 2.98
C ALA A 109 8.39 -7.91 4.34
N ALA A 110 7.12 -7.78 4.72
CA ALA A 110 6.72 -7.27 6.02
C ALA A 110 7.25 -8.16 7.16
N TRP A 111 7.14 -9.48 7.01
CA TRP A 111 7.68 -10.43 7.98
C TRP A 111 9.20 -10.26 8.14
N LEU A 112 9.93 -10.17 7.02
CA LEU A 112 11.38 -9.93 7.02
C LEU A 112 11.75 -8.60 7.67
N LEU A 113 11.00 -7.53 7.42
CA LEU A 113 11.23 -6.22 8.03
C LEU A 113 11.02 -6.24 9.55
N ILE A 114 9.96 -6.89 10.03
CA ILE A 114 9.69 -7.03 11.46
C ILE A 114 10.83 -7.79 12.15
N HIS A 115 11.32 -8.87 11.54
CA HIS A 115 12.43 -9.65 12.11
C HIS A 115 13.75 -8.89 12.03
N ALA A 116 14.02 -8.22 10.91
CA ALA A 116 15.24 -7.43 10.73
C ALA A 116 15.26 -6.20 11.65
N ALA A 117 14.12 -5.66 12.08
CA ALA A 117 14.07 -4.57 13.05
C ALA A 117 14.68 -4.95 14.42
N THR A 118 14.80 -6.25 14.73
CA THR A 118 15.45 -6.72 15.96
C THR A 118 16.98 -6.73 15.88
N ASP A 119 17.56 -6.65 14.66
CA ASP A 119 19.00 -6.56 14.41
C ASP A 119 19.34 -5.46 13.39
N PRO A 120 19.93 -4.33 13.83
CA PRO A 120 20.33 -3.22 12.95
C PRO A 120 21.32 -3.58 11.83
N ARG A 121 22.00 -4.72 11.90
CA ARG A 121 22.88 -5.22 10.83
C ARG A 121 22.04 -5.89 9.74
N LEU A 122 21.20 -6.85 10.12
CA LEU A 122 20.27 -7.50 9.19
C LEU A 122 19.36 -6.50 8.48
N PHE A 123 18.87 -5.48 9.18
CA PHE A 123 18.04 -4.43 8.56
C PHE A 123 18.75 -3.72 7.39
N ARG A 124 20.04 -3.42 7.54
CA ARG A 124 20.83 -2.75 6.49
C ARG A 124 21.12 -3.63 5.29
N GLU A 125 21.16 -4.95 5.47
CA GLU A 125 21.41 -5.91 4.40
C GLU A 125 20.12 -6.33 3.68
N VAL A 126 19.03 -6.48 4.43
CA VAL A 126 17.74 -6.98 3.93
C VAL A 126 16.92 -5.88 3.26
N LEU A 127 16.91 -4.66 3.80
CA LEU A 127 16.09 -3.57 3.27
C LEU A 127 16.42 -3.24 1.79
N PRO A 128 17.70 -3.10 1.36
CA PRO A 128 18.01 -2.85 -0.04
C PRO A 128 17.57 -3.99 -0.96
N ARG A 129 17.65 -5.25 -0.50
CA ARG A 129 17.19 -6.41 -1.26
C ARG A 129 15.68 -6.41 -1.44
N ILE A 130 14.92 -6.14 -0.37
CA ILE A 130 13.46 -6.01 -0.43
C ILE A 130 13.07 -4.91 -1.44
N VAL A 131 13.70 -3.74 -1.35
CA VAL A 131 13.45 -2.63 -2.27
C VAL A 131 13.79 -3.01 -3.71
N ALA A 132 14.93 -3.66 -3.96
CA ALA A 132 15.32 -4.10 -5.29
C ALA A 132 14.32 -5.07 -5.91
N VAL A 133 13.83 -6.04 -5.12
CA VAL A 133 12.78 -6.97 -5.56
C VAL A 133 11.48 -6.24 -5.91
N HIS A 134 11.07 -5.26 -5.10
CA HIS A 134 9.87 -4.47 -5.38
C HIS A 134 10.02 -3.63 -6.66
N LEU A 135 11.18 -3.00 -6.86
CA LEU A 135 11.46 -2.25 -8.09
C LEU A 135 11.43 -3.16 -9.31
N LEU A 136 12.03 -4.34 -9.25
CA LEU A 136 11.99 -5.33 -10.33
C LEU A 136 10.56 -5.74 -10.66
N LEU A 137 9.72 -6.01 -9.65
CA LEU A 137 8.31 -6.35 -9.85
C LEU A 137 7.55 -5.23 -10.55
N ILE A 138 7.77 -3.98 -10.13
CA ILE A 138 7.16 -2.80 -10.74
C ILE A 138 7.60 -2.67 -12.21
N GLU A 139 8.89 -2.84 -12.50
CA GLU A 139 9.41 -2.77 -13.87
C GLU A 139 8.78 -3.84 -14.78
N VAL A 140 8.69 -5.08 -14.30
CA VAL A 140 8.05 -6.18 -15.05
C VAL A 140 6.57 -5.88 -15.29
N MET A 141 5.83 -5.40 -14.29
CA MET A 141 4.42 -5.03 -14.46
C MET A 141 4.24 -3.89 -15.47
N VAL A 142 5.09 -2.87 -15.41
CA VAL A 142 5.05 -1.75 -16.36
C VAL A 142 5.35 -2.22 -17.78
N GLU A 143 6.31 -3.12 -17.95
CA GLU A 143 6.68 -3.62 -19.28
C GLU A 143 5.58 -4.50 -19.87
N ILE A 144 4.98 -5.41 -19.09
CA ILE A 144 3.83 -6.21 -19.53
C ILE A 144 2.65 -5.30 -19.90
N LEU A 145 2.41 -4.23 -19.14
CA LEU A 145 1.32 -3.29 -19.43
C LEU A 145 1.58 -2.51 -20.72
N ARG A 146 2.82 -2.06 -20.96
CA ARG A 146 3.22 -1.39 -22.21
C ARG A 146 3.08 -2.31 -23.41
N GLU A 147 3.48 -3.57 -23.25
CA GLU A 147 3.33 -4.57 -24.29
C GLU A 147 1.84 -4.84 -24.57
N ALA A 148 1.01 -4.94 -23.53
CA ALA A 148 -0.43 -5.04 -23.71
C ALA A 148 -1.04 -3.81 -24.40
N GLU A 149 -0.56 -2.60 -24.07
CA GLU A 149 -0.99 -1.34 -24.71
C GLU A 149 -0.66 -1.33 -26.20
N SER A 150 0.53 -1.83 -26.57
CA SER A 150 0.96 -1.89 -27.97
C SER A 150 0.05 -2.78 -28.81
N PHE A 151 -0.46 -3.88 -28.24
CA PHE A 151 -1.42 -4.76 -28.89
C PHE A 151 -2.87 -4.24 -28.85
N ALA A 152 -3.24 -3.40 -27.88
CA ALA A 152 -4.64 -3.05 -27.65
C ALA A 152 -5.33 -2.37 -28.85
N THR A 153 -4.56 -1.69 -29.71
CA THR A 153 -5.11 -1.01 -30.89
C THR A 153 -5.31 -1.95 -32.08
N ASP A 154 -4.37 -2.88 -32.29
CA ASP A 154 -4.33 -3.72 -33.50
C ASP A 154 -4.94 -5.12 -33.26
N ASP A 155 -4.79 -5.66 -32.05
CA ASP A 155 -5.32 -6.96 -31.63
C ASP A 155 -5.66 -6.96 -30.12
N PRO A 156 -6.91 -6.59 -29.76
CA PRO A 156 -7.37 -6.60 -28.37
C PRO A 156 -7.29 -7.97 -27.71
N GLN A 157 -7.36 -9.07 -28.47
CA GLN A 157 -7.25 -10.43 -27.93
C GLN A 157 -5.81 -10.73 -27.53
N ALA A 158 -4.82 -10.28 -28.32
CA ALA A 158 -3.41 -10.37 -27.96
C ALA A 158 -3.10 -9.53 -26.71
N ALA A 159 -3.65 -8.31 -26.60
CA ALA A 159 -3.51 -7.49 -25.39
C ALA A 159 -4.03 -8.20 -24.13
N ALA A 160 -5.22 -8.81 -24.23
CA ALA A 160 -5.80 -9.60 -23.14
C ALA A 160 -4.94 -10.83 -22.79
N ALA A 161 -4.38 -11.51 -23.79
CA ALA A 161 -3.50 -12.65 -23.57
C ALA A 161 -2.20 -12.24 -22.85
N VAL A 162 -1.61 -11.11 -23.21
CA VAL A 162 -0.41 -10.55 -22.55
C VAL A 162 -0.70 -10.20 -21.09
N LEU A 163 -1.84 -9.57 -20.80
CA LEU A 163 -2.27 -9.28 -19.43
C LEU A 163 -2.53 -10.56 -18.62
N ALA A 164 -3.07 -11.60 -19.25
CA ALA A 164 -3.32 -12.89 -18.61
C ALA A 164 -2.03 -13.62 -18.18
N LEU A 165 -0.87 -13.27 -18.74
CA LEU A 165 0.44 -13.82 -18.35
C LEU A 165 1.05 -13.13 -17.12
N LEU A 166 0.55 -11.95 -16.76
CA LEU A 166 1.05 -11.17 -15.62
C LEU A 166 1.09 -11.97 -14.29
N PRO A 167 0.07 -12.78 -13.93
CA PRO A 167 0.09 -13.56 -12.69
C PRO A 167 1.15 -14.67 -12.70
N ASP A 168 1.43 -15.25 -13.87
CA ASP A 168 2.44 -16.29 -14.03
C ASP A 168 3.86 -15.72 -13.99
N ALA A 169 4.07 -14.55 -14.60
CA ALA A 169 5.32 -13.80 -14.49
C ALA A 169 5.62 -13.43 -13.03
N LEU A 170 4.63 -12.91 -12.31
CA LEU A 170 4.77 -12.58 -10.88
C LEU A 170 5.04 -13.81 -10.03
N ARG A 171 4.36 -14.94 -10.31
CA ARG A 171 4.62 -16.22 -9.64
C ARG A 171 6.02 -16.75 -9.91
N ALA A 172 6.52 -16.64 -11.14
CA ALA A 172 7.87 -17.07 -11.49
C ALA A 172 8.94 -16.26 -10.75
N ILE A 173 8.76 -14.94 -10.63
CA ILE A 173 9.64 -14.07 -9.84
C ILE A 173 9.58 -14.46 -8.36
N ALA A 174 8.37 -14.65 -7.82
CA ALA A 174 8.18 -15.08 -6.43
C ALA A 174 8.84 -16.44 -6.13
N ALA A 175 8.70 -17.40 -7.05
CA ALA A 175 9.33 -18.71 -6.93
C ALA A 175 10.86 -18.62 -7.01
N GLY A 176 11.40 -17.75 -7.89
CA GLY A 176 12.83 -17.50 -8.00
C GLY A 176 13.46 -16.85 -6.76
N LEU A 177 12.66 -16.20 -5.91
CA LEU A 177 13.10 -15.64 -4.63
C LEU A 177 13.15 -16.68 -3.50
N ASN A 178 12.45 -17.81 -3.68
CA ASN A 178 12.40 -18.89 -2.70
C ASN A 178 13.56 -19.88 -2.92
N VAL A 179 14.79 -19.37 -3.08
CA VAL A 179 15.99 -20.21 -3.12
C VAL A 179 16.20 -20.76 -1.70
N PRO A 180 16.15 -22.08 -1.49
CA PRO A 180 16.44 -22.64 -0.17
C PRO A 180 17.86 -22.23 0.26
N PRO A 181 18.11 -22.01 1.55
CA PRO A 181 19.46 -21.76 2.02
C PRO A 181 20.36 -22.91 1.56
N ALA A 182 21.49 -22.59 0.93
CA ALA A 182 22.49 -23.60 0.58
C ALA A 182 23.03 -24.20 1.88
N ASP A 183 22.90 -25.52 2.02
CA ASP A 183 23.45 -26.32 3.12
C ASP A 183 24.98 -26.17 3.24
#